data_AF-A0A9X3WBG5-F1
#
_entry.id   AF-A0A9X3WBG5-F1
#
_cell.length_a   1.000
_cell.length_b   1.000
_cell.length_c   1.000
_cell.angle_alpha   90.00
_cell.angle_beta   90.00
_cell.angle_gamma   90.00
#
_symmetry.space_group_name_H-M   'P 1'
#
loop_
_entity.id
_entity.type
_entity.pdbx_description
1 polymer ?
#
loop_
_entity_poly.entity_id
_entity_poly.type
_entity_poly.pdbx_seq_one_letter_code
_entity_poly.pdbx_strand_id
1 'polypeptide(L)' 'MEMEQQRIKQRIEDYSRFFITLIVLSVYFYLGMIITNYLEPSDKGILLVWLLLLSLISSGVFLYLVIKWKKQLSDLLQD' A
#
# COMPACT_ATOMS: atom_id res chain seq x y z
N MET A 1 14.97 -7.01 -25.29
CA MET A 1 13.76 -6.17 -25.23
C MET A 1 12.60 -6.88 -24.54
N GLU A 2 12.19 -8.08 -24.95
CA GLU A 2 11.06 -8.81 -24.31
C GLU A 2 11.29 -9.20 -22.84
N MET A 3 12.50 -9.64 -22.46
CA MET A 3 12.82 -10.03 -21.08
C MET A 3 12.78 -8.86 -20.08
N GLU A 4 13.10 -7.65 -20.51
CA GLU A 4 13.02 -6.46 -19.65
C GLU A 4 11.59 -6.04 -19.40
N GLN A 5 10.73 -6.10 -20.42
CA GLN A 5 9.30 -5.81 -20.28
C GLN A 5 8.60 -6.79 -19.34
N GLN A 6 8.94 -8.09 -19.40
CA GLN A 6 8.40 -9.09 -18.48
C GLN A 6 8.84 -8.84 -17.03
N ARG A 7 10.10 -8.47 -16.80
CA ARG A 7 10.61 -8.12 -15.46
C ARG A 7 9.91 -6.90 -14.87
N ILE A 8 9.65 -5.88 -15.69
CA ILE A 8 8.93 -4.68 -15.24
C ILE A 8 7.46 -5.01 -14.94
N LYS A 9 6.79 -5.84 -15.75
CA LYS A 9 5.43 -6.33 -15.44
C LYS A 9 5.37 -7.10 -14.12
N GLN A 10 6.30 -8.03 -13.89
CA GLN A 10 6.38 -8.78 -12.64
C GLN A 10 6.57 -7.85 -11.44
N ARG A 11 7.48 -6.87 -11.53
CA ARG A 11 7.65 -5.86 -10.47
C ARG A 11 6.36 -5.08 -10.19
N ILE A 12 5.63 -4.65 -11.23
CA ILE A 12 4.36 -3.93 -11.06
C ILE A 12 3.33 -4.82 -10.35
N GLU A 13 3.25 -6.10 -10.69
CA GLU A 13 2.34 -7.04 -10.04
C GLU A 13 2.69 -7.24 -8.56
N ASP A 14 3.97 -7.37 -8.23
CA ASP A 14 4.44 -7.49 -6.84
C ASP A 14 4.09 -6.24 -6.03
N TYR A 15 4.37 -5.05 -6.57
CA TYR A 15 4.03 -3.79 -5.89
C TYR A 15 2.51 -3.60 -5.74
N SER A 16 1.71 -4.07 -6.71
CA SER A 16 0.25 -4.06 -6.61
C SER A 16 -0.26 -4.99 -5.50
N ARG A 17 0.31 -6.20 -5.40
CA ARG A 17 0.01 -7.12 -4.27
C ARG A 17 0.38 -6.50 -2.93
N PHE A 18 1.54 -5.85 -2.84
CA PHE A 18 1.95 -5.14 -1.62
C PHE A 18 0.97 -4.01 -1.24
N PHE A 19 0.51 -3.23 -2.23
CA PHE A 19 -0.49 -2.20 -2.01
C PHE A 19 -1.80 -2.78 -1.45
N ILE A 20 -2.33 -3.84 -2.06
CA ILE A 20 -3.55 -4.51 -1.59
C ILE A 20 -3.37 -5.01 -0.14
N THR A 21 -2.21 -5.59 0.16
CA THR A 21 -1.91 -6.10 1.51
C THR A 21 -1.85 -4.96 2.53
N LEU A 22 -1.24 -3.82 2.19
CA LEU A 22 -1.18 -2.62 3.03
C LEU A 22 -2.56 -1.97 3.23
N ILE A 23 -3.42 -1.98 2.22
CA ILE A 23 -4.81 -1.52 2.33
C ILE A 23 -5.57 -2.41 3.33
N VAL A 24 -5.50 -3.73 3.17
CA VAL A 24 -6.14 -4.69 4.09
C VAL A 24 -5.61 -4.51 5.51
N LEU A 25 -4.30 -4.38 5.68
CA LEU A 25 -3.68 -4.11 6.98
C LEU A 25 -4.18 -2.79 7.62
N SER A 26 -4.36 -1.75 6.81
CA SER A 26 -4.91 -0.47 7.26
C SER A 26 -6.35 -0.62 7.76
N VAL A 27 -7.17 -1.46 7.11
CA VAL A 27 -8.53 -1.77 7.60
C VAL A 27 -8.49 -2.47 8.97
N TYR A 28 -7.56 -3.40 9.19
CA TYR A 28 -7.37 -4.02 10.50
C TYR A 28 -6.94 -3.01 11.57
N PHE A 29 -6.06 -2.05 11.25
CA PHE A 29 -5.70 -0.99 12.20
C PHE A 29 -6.87 -0.05 12.51
N TYR A 30 -7.72 0.25 11.52
CA TYR A 30 -8.93 1.04 11.73
C TYR A 30 -9.93 0.32 12.66
N LEU A 31 -10.16 -0.97 12.43
CA LEU A 31 -11.00 -1.78 13.32
C LEU A 31 -10.40 -1.87 14.73
N GLY A 32 -9.09 -2.07 14.85
CA GLY A 32 -8.38 -2.04 16.12
C GLY A 32 -8.55 -0.71 16.87
N MET A 33 -8.44 0.41 16.16
CA MET A 33 -8.71 1.74 16.72
C MET A 33 -10.15 1.86 17.24
N ILE A 34 -11.15 1.40 16.47
CA ILE A 34 -12.55 1.42 16.92
C ILE A 34 -12.71 0.63 18.21
N ILE A 35 -12.16 -0.59 18.27
CA ILE A 35 -12.27 -1.45 19.45
C ILE A 35 -11.60 -0.78 20.67
N THR A 36 -10.38 -0.27 20.52
CA THR A 36 -9.61 0.29 21.65
C THR A 36 -10.08 1.68 22.11
N ASN A 37 -10.70 2.48 21.24
CA ASN A 37 -11.24 3.79 21.65
C ASN A 37 -12.70 3.73 22.11
N TYR A 38 -13.52 2.83 21.56
CA TYR A 38 -14.96 2.81 21.82
C TYR A 38 -15.45 1.61 22.65
N LEU A 39 -14.86 0.43 22.49
CA LEU A 39 -15.29 -0.77 23.24
C LEU A 39 -14.52 -0.93 24.56
N GLU A 40 -13.22 -0.66 24.56
CA GLU A 40 -12.36 -0.87 25.74
C GLU A 40 -11.37 0.31 25.86
N PRO A 41 -11.84 1.47 26.34
CA PRO A 41 -11.06 2.71 26.33
C PRO A 41 -9.75 2.51 27.09
N SER A 42 -8.66 2.47 26.33
CA SER A 42 -7.30 2.25 26.79
C SER A 42 -6.42 3.38 26.29
N ASP A 43 -5.53 3.89 27.14
CA ASP A 43 -4.58 4.97 26.81
C ASP A 43 -3.67 4.67 25.60
N LYS A 44 -3.70 3.42 25.10
CA LYS A 44 -2.96 2.97 23.92
C LYS A 44 -3.64 3.31 22.59
N GLY A 45 -4.84 3.91 22.59
CA GLY A 45 -5.57 4.29 21.38
C GLY A 45 -4.74 5.19 20.43
N ILE A 46 -3.86 6.03 20.97
CA ILE A 46 -2.98 6.91 20.18
C ILE A 46 -1.98 6.14 19.31
N LEU A 47 -1.48 4.99 19.79
CA LEU A 47 -0.51 4.17 19.05
C LEU A 47 -1.13 3.55 17.79
N LEU A 48 -2.38 3.11 17.89
CA LEU A 48 -3.14 2.55 16.76
C LEU A 48 -3.42 3.60 15.68
N VAL A 49 -3.65 4.86 16.07
CA VAL A 49 -3.80 5.98 15.15
C VAL A 49 -2.50 6.24 14.38
N TRP A 50 -1.35 6.26 15.08
CA TRP A 50 -0.05 6.42 14.43
C TRP A 50 0.29 5.27 13.47
N LEU A 51 0.00 4.02 13.87
CA LEU A 51 0.17 2.83 13.01
C LEU A 51 -0.72 2.87 11.77
N LEU A 52 -1.98 3.30 11.91
CA LEU A 52 -2.89 3.49 10.78
C LEU A 52 -2.35 4.55 9.81
N LEU A 53 -1.94 5.72 10.33
CA LEU A 53 -1.41 6.81 9.52
C LEU A 53 -0.13 6.39 8.79
N LEU A 54 0.80 5.72 9.47
CA LEU A 54 2.01 5.18 8.84
C LEU A 54 1.67 4.18 7.74
N SER A 55 0.75 3.24 8.00
CA SER A 55 0.31 2.24 7.02
C SER A 55 -0.32 2.90 5.78
N LEU A 56 -1.15 3.93 5.97
CA LEU A 56 -1.76 4.68 4.88
C LEU A 56 -0.75 5.50 4.07
N ILE A 57 0.19 6.17 4.73
CA ILE A 57 1.26 6.94 4.06
C ILE A 57 2.13 5.98 3.25
N SER A 58 2.56 4.86 3.83
CA SER A 58 3.34 3.84 3.12
C SER A 58 2.57 3.27 1.94
N SER A 59 1.28 2.96 2.10
CA SER A 59 0.41 2.51 1.02
C SER A 59 0.32 3.53 -0.12
N GLY A 60 0.18 4.82 0.19
CA GLY A 60 0.18 5.89 -0.79
C GLY A 60 1.50 6.01 -1.56
N VAL A 61 2.64 5.84 -0.88
CA VAL A 61 3.97 5.84 -1.53
C VAL A 61 4.12 4.65 -2.49
N PHE A 62 3.70 3.46 -2.08
CA PHE A 62 3.72 2.27 -2.94
C PHE A 62 2.78 2.43 -4.14
N LEU A 63 1.59 3.01 -3.96
CA LEU A 63 0.66 3.29 -5.05
C LEU A 63 1.27 4.27 -6.07
N TYR A 64 1.90 5.34 -5.60
CA TYR A 64 2.59 6.29 -6.48
C TYR A 64 3.73 5.63 -7.26
N LEU A 65 4.51 4.76 -6.62
CA LEU A 65 5.53 3.95 -7.29
C LEU A 65 4.92 3.06 -8.37
N VAL A 66 3.83 2.34 -8.08
CA VAL A 66 3.14 1.48 -9.05
C VAL A 66 2.70 2.28 -10.27
N ILE A 67 2.06 3.44 -10.07
CA ILE A 67 1.57 4.29 -11.16
C ILE A 67 2.74 4.79 -12.02
N LYS A 68 3.82 5.25 -11.38
CA LYS A 68 5.02 5.73 -12.08
C LYS A 68 5.65 4.65 -12.96
N TRP A 69 5.79 3.44 -12.43
CA TRP A 69 6.41 2.31 -13.14
C TRP A 69 5.50 1.77 -14.25
N LYS A 70 4.18 1.76 -14.02
CA LYS A 70 3.19 1.40 -15.05
C LYS A 70 3.17 2.38 -16.21
N LYS A 71 3.38 3.67 -15.94
CA LYS A 71 3.50 4.71 -16.96
C LYS A 71 4.78 4.54 -17.80
N GLN A 72 5.94 4.34 -17.15
CA GLN A 72 7.19 4.04 -17.87
C GLN A 72 7.13 2.79 -18.74
N LEU A 73 6.45 1.73 -18.27
CA LEU A 73 6.25 0.53 -19.08
C LEU A 73 5.37 0.79 -20.31
N SER A 74 4.33 1.63 -20.16
CA SER A 74 3.43 2.01 -21.26
C SER A 74 4.15 2.82 -22.33
N ASP A 75 5.01 3.77 -21.93
CA ASP A 75 5.80 4.59 -22.86
C ASP A 75 6.80 3.70 -23.63
N LEU A 76 7.46 2.74 -22.95
CA LEU A 76 8.38 1.76 -23.56
C LEU A 76 7.72 0.72 -24.48
N LEU A 77 6.38 0.65 -24.51
CA LEU A 77 5.60 -0.24 -25.39
C LEU A 77 5.09 0.49 -26.64
N GLN A 78 5.24 1.82 -26.71
CA GLN A 78 4.81 2.67 -27.83
C GLN A 78 5.94 3.10 -28.78
N ASP A 79 7.21 2.86 -28.42
CA ASP A 79 8.39 2.95 -29.29
C ASP A 79 8.77 1.58 -29.89
#